data_AF-A0A662KFL5-F1
#
_entry.id   AF-A0A662KFL5-F1
#
_cell.length_a   1.000
_cell.length_b   1.000
_cell.length_c   1.000
_cell.angle_alpha   90.00
_cell.angle_beta   90.00
_cell.angle_gamma   90.00
#
_symmetry.space_group_name_H-M   'P 1'
#
loop_
_entity.id
_entity.type
_entity.pdbx_description
1 polymer ?
#
loop_
_entity_poly.entity_id
_entity_poly.type
_entity_poly.pdbx_seq_one_letter_code
_entity_poly.pdbx_strand_id
1 'polypeptide(L)' 'IVLREAHPGYILPVGVWNVRESVRSALKREYEKFDTLEEALESIRKTMDIPLERWIRNSALLKDALTQRRIEDFK' A
#
# COMPACT_ATOMS: atom_id res chain seq x y z
N ILE A 1 -0.56 5.67 1.87
CA ILE A 1 0.58 4.94 1.26
C ILE A 1 0.11 4.41 -0.10
N VAL A 2 0.98 4.31 -1.10
CA VAL A 2 0.67 3.69 -2.41
C VAL A 2 1.54 2.46 -2.59
N LEU A 3 0.93 1.32 -2.88
CA LEU A 3 1.59 0.05 -3.14
C LEU A 3 1.46 -0.26 -4.64
N ARG A 4 2.58 -0.62 -5.28
CA ARG A 4 2.61 -0.87 -6.73
C ARG A 4 3.59 -1.97 -7.08
N GLU A 5 3.10 -2.99 -7.77
CA GLU A 5 3.90 -4.07 -8.33
C GLU A 5 4.26 -3.79 -9.79
N ALA A 6 5.51 -4.08 -10.15
CA ALA A 6 5.96 -4.07 -11.53
C ALA A 6 6.18 -5.51 -11.96
N HIS A 7 5.32 -6.02 -12.84
CA HIS A 7 5.42 -7.37 -13.38
C HIS A 7 6.36 -7.40 -14.60
N PRO A 8 6.96 -8.56 -14.93
CA PRO A 8 7.92 -8.68 -16.04
C PRO A 8 7.41 -8.21 -17.41
N GLY A 9 6.08 -8.15 -17.62
CA GLY A 9 5.46 -7.60 -18.83
C GLY A 9 5.50 -6.06 -18.94
N TYR A 10 6.02 -5.34 -17.94
CA TYR A 10 6.14 -3.89 -17.97
C TYR A 10 7.44 -3.46 -18.67
N ILE A 11 7.36 -3.32 -20.00
CA ILE A 11 8.54 -3.16 -20.88
C ILE A 11 8.93 -1.68 -21.11
N LEU A 12 8.02 -0.72 -20.83
CA LEU A 12 8.21 0.69 -21.15
C LEU A 12 8.27 1.57 -19.89
N PRO A 13 9.36 2.32 -19.65
CA PRO A 13 9.45 3.26 -18.54
C PRO A 13 8.70 4.55 -18.87
N VAL A 14 7.44 4.66 -18.47
CA VAL A 14 6.60 5.86 -18.65
C VAL A 14 6.90 6.96 -17.60
N GLY A 15 7.89 6.72 -16.73
CA GLY A 15 8.28 7.64 -15.66
C GLY A 15 7.20 7.82 -14.59
N VAL A 16 7.29 8.92 -13.83
CA VAL A 16 6.42 9.21 -12.68
C VAL A 16 4.96 9.43 -13.09
N TRP A 17 4.71 9.82 -14.34
CA TRP A 17 3.37 10.09 -14.85
C TRP A 17 2.42 8.90 -14.67
N ASN A 18 2.89 7.68 -14.93
CA ASN A 18 2.06 6.47 -14.79
C ASN A 18 1.53 6.27 -13.36
N VAL A 19 2.37 6.55 -12.36
CA VAL A 19 1.97 6.47 -10.95
C VAL A 19 0.94 7.55 -10.63
N ARG A 20 1.14 8.77 -11.11
CA ARG A 20 0.21 9.89 -10.88
C ARG A 20 -1.17 9.62 -11.48
N GLU A 21 -1.24 9.10 -12.70
CA GLU A 21 -2.55 8.80 -13.32
C GLU A 21 -3.22 7.59 -12.70
N SER A 22 -2.45 6.58 -12.31
CA SER A 22 -3.00 5.43 -11.60
C SER A 22 -3.65 5.87 -10.29
N VAL A 23 -2.97 6.72 -9.50
CA VAL A 23 -3.51 7.28 -8.25
C VAL A 23 -4.72 8.17 -8.52
N ARG A 24 -4.67 9.06 -9.53
CA ARG A 24 -5.81 9.93 -9.89
C ARG A 24 -7.02 9.10 -10.31
N SER A 25 -6.81 8.04 -11.09
CA SER A 25 -7.90 7.15 -11.50
C SER A 25 -8.46 6.37 -10.32
N ALA A 26 -7.62 5.90 -9.39
CA ALA A 26 -8.08 5.18 -8.20
C ALA A 26 -8.97 6.08 -7.32
N LEU A 27 -8.56 7.33 -7.08
CA LEU A 27 -9.32 8.29 -6.27
C LEU A 27 -10.65 8.75 -6.91
N LYS A 28 -10.86 8.50 -8.21
CA LYS A 28 -12.12 8.80 -8.91
C LYS A 28 -13.13 7.64 -8.87
N ARG A 29 -12.68 6.45 -8.49
CA ARG A 29 -13.51 5.24 -8.43
C ARG A 29 -14.03 5.04 -7.01
N GLU A 30 -15.01 4.15 -6.85
CA GLU A 30 -15.43 3.69 -5.54
C GLU A 30 -14.27 3.01 -4.81
N TYR A 31 -14.27 3.15 -3.49
CA TYR A 31 -13.21 2.63 -2.61
C TYR A 31 -13.84 1.77 -1.51
N GLU A 32 -13.04 0.83 -1.01
CA GLU A 32 -13.37 0.07 0.18
C GLU A 32 -12.85 0.82 1.41
N LYS A 33 -13.69 0.93 2.44
CA LYS A 33 -13.32 1.55 3.71
C LYS A 33 -13.03 0.45 4.74
N PHE A 34 -11.94 0.60 5.47
CA PHE A 34 -11.54 -0.29 6.55
C PHE A 34 -11.38 0.52 7.83
N ASP A 35 -11.66 -0.10 8.98
CA ASP A 35 -11.55 0.57 10.28
C ASP A 35 -10.15 0.40 10.87
N THR A 36 -9.43 -0.65 10.48
CA THR A 36 -8.03 -0.90 10.89
C THR A 36 -7.08 -1.04 9.69
N LEU A 37 -5.79 -0.81 9.96
CA LEU A 37 -4.75 -1.01 8.95
C LEU A 37 -4.59 -2.50 8.60
N GLU A 38 -4.74 -3.38 9.60
CA GLU A 38 -4.69 -4.83 9.44
C GLU A 38 -5.75 -5.33 8.46
N GLU A 39 -7.00 -4.86 8.58
CA GLU A 39 -8.08 -5.20 7.65
C GLU A 39 -7.77 -4.77 6.21
N ALA A 40 -7.25 -3.54 6.05
CA ALA A 40 -6.86 -3.03 4.73
C ALA A 40 -5.74 -3.88 4.11
N LEU A 41 -4.74 -4.27 4.92
CA LEU A 41 -3.62 -5.09 4.48
C LEU A 41 -4.04 -6.52 4.11
N GLU A 42 -4.98 -7.12 4.84
CA GLU A 42 -5.52 -8.44 4.51
C GLU A 42 -6.37 -8.42 3.22
N SER A 43 -7.08 -7.31 2.95
CA SER A 43 -7.75 -7.14 1.65
C SER A 43 -6.73 -7.05 0.51
N ILE A 44 -5.70 -6.23 0.67
CA ILE A 44 -4.63 -6.03 -0.33
C ILE A 44 -3.89 -7.34 -0.64
N ARG A 45 -3.67 -8.20 0.38
CA ARG A 45 -3.03 -9.51 0.22
C ARG A 45 -3.70 -10.40 -0.82
N LYS A 46 -5.02 -10.24 -1.04
CA LYS A 46 -5.77 -11.04 -2.02
C LYS A 46 -5.51 -10.62 -3.47
N THR A 47 -4.99 -9.41 -3.68
CA THR A 47 -4.79 -8.83 -5.02
C THR A 47 -3.32 -8.76 -5.43
N MET A 48 -2.39 -8.81 -4.47
CA MET A 48 -0.95 -8.68 -4.72
C MET A 48 -0.25 -10.02 -4.89
N ASP A 49 0.69 -10.09 -5.83
CA ASP A 49 1.52 -11.27 -6.04
C ASP A 49 2.72 -11.29 -5.07
N ILE A 50 3.22 -10.12 -4.67
CA ILE A 50 4.35 -10.03 -3.74
C ILE A 50 3.84 -10.16 -2.30
N PRO A 51 4.41 -11.06 -1.48
CA PRO A 51 4.00 -11.24 -0.09
C PRO A 51 4.06 -9.94 0.72
N LEU A 52 3.04 -9.71 1.55
CA LEU A 52 2.87 -8.51 2.35
C LEU A 52 4.06 -8.25 3.29
N GLU A 53 4.69 -9.31 3.78
CA GLU A 53 5.85 -9.24 4.66
C GLU A 53 7.02 -8.52 4.00
N ARG A 54 7.15 -8.64 2.67
CA ARG A 54 8.18 -7.92 1.90
C ARG A 54 7.89 -6.42 1.85
N TRP A 55 6.61 -6.04 1.75
CA TRP A 55 6.19 -4.63 1.79
C TRP A 55 6.46 -4.00 3.15
N ILE A 56 6.05 -4.68 4.23
CA ILE A 56 6.27 -4.22 5.61
C ILE A 56 7.76 -4.11 5.90
N ARG A 57 8.57 -5.09 5.49
CA ARG A 57 10.02 -5.07 5.73
C ARG A 57 10.73 -3.89 5.04
N ASN A 58 10.25 -3.45 3.88
CA ASN A 58 10.94 -2.42 3.09
C ASN A 58 10.37 -1.01 3.26
N SER A 59 9.12 -0.87 3.71
CA SER A 59 8.46 0.42 3.86
C SER A 59 8.65 0.99 5.26
N ALA A 60 9.31 2.15 5.38
CA ALA A 60 9.38 2.90 6.63
C ALA A 60 7.99 3.28 7.13
N LEU A 61 7.13 3.79 6.23
CA LEU A 61 5.78 4.21 6.59
C LEU A 61 4.89 3.06 7.10
N LEU A 62 5.02 1.86 6.55
CA LEU A 62 4.26 0.70 7.05
C LEU A 62 4.80 0.21 8.40
N LYS A 63 6.13 0.22 8.59
CA LYS A 63 6.71 -0.09 9.90
C LYS A 63 6.25 0.88 10.95
N ASP A 64 6.34 2.17 10.67
CA ASP A 64 5.92 3.22 11.60
C ASP A 64 4.44 3.02 11.91
N ALA A 65 3.57 2.87 10.90
CA ALA A 65 2.14 2.67 11.14
C ALA A 65 1.79 1.40 11.96
N LEU A 66 2.57 0.32 11.84
CA LEU A 66 2.33 -0.94 12.55
C LEU A 66 3.00 -1.02 13.93
N THR A 67 4.07 -0.26 14.16
CA THR A 67 4.87 -0.34 15.39
C THR A 67 4.73 0.88 16.29
N GLN A 68 4.34 2.03 15.73
CA GLN A 68 4.14 3.26 16.47
C GLN A 68 2.91 3.13 17.37
N ARG A 69 3.16 2.97 18.66
CA ARG A 69 2.13 3.10 19.70
C ARG A 69 1.89 4.57 20.00
N ARG A 70 0.65 4.95 20.27
CA ARG A 70 0.33 6.29 20.74
C ARG A 70 0.88 6.46 22.15
N ILE A 71 1.23 7.69 22.51
CA ILE A 71 1.68 8.01 23.87
C ILE A 71 0.61 7.61 24.90
N GLU A 72 -0.66 7.68 24.53
CA GLU A 72 -1.81 7.25 25.32
C GLU A 72 -1.85 5.73 25.60
N ASP A 73 -1.15 4.92 24.80
CA ASP A 73 -1.07 3.46 24.98
C ASP A 73 -0.02 3.05 26.03
N PHE A 74 0.86 3.98 26.45
CA PHE A 74 1.83 3.79 27.52
C PHE A 74 1.22 4.25 28.85
N LYS A 75 0.43 3.37 29.47
CA LYS A 75 0.07 3.50 30.89
C LYS A 75 1.17 3.00 31.81
#